data_AF-A0A2S5KJN8-F1
#
_entry.id   AF-A0A2S5KJN8-F1
#
_cell.length_a   1.000
_cell.length_b   1.000
_cell.length_c   1.000
_cell.angle_alpha   90.00
_cell.angle_beta   90.00
_cell.angle_gamma   90.00
#
_symmetry.space_group_name_H-M   'P 1'
#
loop_
_entity.id
_entity.type
_entity.pdbx_description
1 polymer ?
#
loop_
_entity_poly.entity_id
_entity_poly.type
_entity_poly.pdbx_seq_one_letter_code
_entity_poly.pdbx_strand_id
1 'polypeptide(L)'
;MSPLMPASIIDAKSHLQPFEERLLDVVKQGHLHHISQRPRLDLHYEDEIADIGRARRLAKGALVHLASHSECWQRQTLSGVIPKRVLARFSEDDYGIYENRVYARLLDKIERYLHGRLAELRGLQATLNQALRFYEAENVDYRLREEICRLWGMTFNAEETSNASKLLGETLEKLERLYQTIAGLQQSGLYLLVSRQAQVTGALHMTNILGHDQHYRHLAILWDQLAKVTQAKRATPAERFRQNQSLASAYSHYAGLVMRWALLPYLDGQDEGFWAGRRICLRQSGLEWQLLSSSIDQSSTPEDVLLTVVPWLSDATAPEVTPQSKERFIAWPAIGLEMDTAYCQQQWIPLSPMDMYCTERFGLLIDQALSRMALVTYAQPLQKIPQKVLAQAKQVSGIQVNVERNELIVTEALAEEAATALKEALRASNSTSQASALERHNQVILALEKCPVCAGRAPLVFQRPAGFRAKCQGCRTERYLRQQGRISVFEQLLHERFMSFSVTGRRAFAVEISDYEVIARR
;
A
#
# COMPACT_ATOMS: atom_id res chain seq x y z
N MET A 1 8.97 15.84 7.01
CA MET A 1 8.60 15.46 5.62
C MET A 1 7.17 14.94 5.64
N SER A 2 6.40 15.17 4.57
CA SER A 2 5.04 14.61 4.44
C SER A 2 5.09 13.09 4.26
N PRO A 3 4.16 12.32 4.87
CA PRO A 3 4.02 10.88 4.65
C PRO A 3 3.23 10.54 3.38
N LEU A 4 2.68 11.54 2.69
CA LEU A 4 1.95 11.37 1.44
C LEU A 4 2.87 11.52 0.23
N MET A 5 2.38 11.12 -0.94
CA MET A 5 3.17 11.11 -2.17
C MET A 5 3.76 12.50 -2.49
N PRO A 6 5.10 12.60 -2.73
CA PRO A 6 5.74 13.84 -3.13
C PRO A 6 5.27 14.38 -4.48
N ALA A 7 5.19 15.71 -4.61
CA ALA A 7 4.77 16.35 -5.85
C ALA A 7 5.67 16.10 -7.04
N SER A 8 6.98 16.00 -6.81
CA SER A 8 7.95 15.69 -7.87
C SER A 8 7.70 14.33 -8.54
N ILE A 9 7.18 13.34 -7.79
CA ILE A 9 6.87 12.02 -8.34
C ILE A 9 5.60 12.10 -9.19
N ILE A 10 4.56 12.79 -8.72
CA ILE A 10 3.30 12.94 -9.44
C ILE A 10 3.52 13.73 -10.73
N ASP A 11 4.24 14.85 -10.68
CA ASP A 11 4.56 15.64 -11.87
C ASP A 11 5.34 14.81 -12.89
N ALA A 12 6.47 14.20 -12.50
CA ALA A 12 7.27 13.36 -13.40
C ALA A 12 6.49 12.20 -14.03
N LYS A 13 5.45 11.70 -13.35
CA LYS A 13 4.59 10.62 -13.85
C LYS A 13 3.43 11.11 -14.72
N SER A 14 3.01 12.36 -14.58
CA SER A 14 1.86 12.94 -15.29
C SER A 14 2.14 13.24 -16.76
N HIS A 15 3.41 13.41 -17.11
CA HIS A 15 3.85 13.63 -18.49
C HIS A 15 4.01 12.33 -19.29
N LEU A 16 3.91 12.45 -20.61
CA LEU A 16 4.24 11.35 -21.52
C LEU A 16 5.75 11.05 -21.43
N GLN A 17 6.08 9.76 -21.44
CA GLN A 17 7.47 9.33 -21.52
C GLN A 17 7.99 9.43 -22.97
N PRO A 18 9.30 9.57 -23.19
CA PRO A 18 9.86 9.71 -24.55
C PRO A 18 9.47 8.57 -25.51
N PHE A 19 9.32 7.34 -24.99
CA PHE A 19 8.82 6.21 -25.76
C PHE A 19 7.35 6.38 -26.17
N GLU A 20 6.51 6.88 -25.26
CA GLU A 20 5.07 7.09 -25.48
C GLU A 20 4.84 8.20 -26.52
N GLU A 21 5.60 9.30 -26.43
CA GLU A 21 5.59 10.37 -27.43
C GLU A 21 5.96 9.83 -28.82
N ARG A 22 7.06 9.06 -28.90
CA ARG A 22 7.48 8.47 -30.16
C ARG A 22 6.47 7.48 -30.72
N LEU A 23 5.86 6.66 -29.86
CA LEU A 23 4.80 5.74 -30.26
C LEU A 23 3.59 6.50 -30.81
N LEU A 24 3.18 7.58 -30.14
CA LEU A 24 2.10 8.45 -30.59
C LEU A 24 2.36 8.99 -31.99
N ASP A 25 3.57 9.48 -32.26
CA ASP A 25 3.95 9.99 -33.57
C ASP A 25 3.91 8.89 -34.65
N VAL A 26 4.48 7.72 -34.36
CA VAL A 26 4.53 6.60 -35.32
C VAL A 26 3.13 6.09 -35.66
N VAL A 27 2.24 6.02 -34.67
CA VAL A 27 0.84 5.62 -34.85
C VAL A 27 0.07 6.68 -35.65
N LYS A 28 0.22 7.97 -35.31
CA LYS A 28 -0.43 9.08 -36.04
C LYS A 28 -0.02 9.13 -37.50
N GLN A 29 1.26 8.86 -37.80
CA GLN A 29 1.78 8.80 -39.17
C GLN A 29 1.37 7.51 -39.93
N GLY A 30 0.67 6.59 -39.28
CA GLY A 30 0.10 5.41 -39.93
C GLY A 30 1.12 4.31 -40.26
N HIS A 31 2.37 4.38 -39.78
CA HIS A 31 3.39 3.40 -40.14
C HIS A 31 3.03 1.98 -39.72
N LEU A 32 2.49 1.80 -38.50
CA LEU A 32 2.10 0.48 -38.02
C LEU A 32 0.88 -0.09 -38.76
N HIS A 33 -0.04 0.78 -39.19
CA HIS A 33 -1.20 0.41 -39.99
C HIS A 33 -0.77 -0.04 -41.39
N HIS A 34 0.17 0.69 -42.01
CA HIS A 34 0.71 0.34 -43.32
C HIS A 34 1.38 -1.03 -43.30
N ILE A 35 2.21 -1.32 -42.29
CA ILE A 35 2.85 -2.64 -42.15
C ILE A 35 1.81 -3.75 -41.95
N SER A 36 0.75 -3.49 -41.17
CA SER A 36 -0.33 -4.47 -40.97
C SER A 36 -1.08 -4.81 -42.25
N GLN A 37 -1.40 -3.81 -43.06
CA GLN A 37 -2.22 -3.96 -44.27
C GLN A 37 -1.41 -4.36 -45.51
N ARG A 38 -0.16 -3.91 -45.59
CA ARG A 38 0.76 -4.11 -46.73
C ARG A 38 2.14 -4.54 -46.22
N PRO A 39 2.24 -5.75 -45.64
CA PRO A 39 3.51 -6.26 -45.16
C PRO A 39 4.47 -6.53 -46.32
N ARG A 40 5.77 -6.53 -46.02
CA ARG A 40 6.77 -7.10 -46.91
C ARG A 40 6.61 -8.63 -46.92
N LEU A 41 6.65 -9.20 -48.10
CA LEU A 41 6.54 -10.63 -48.35
C LEU A 41 7.85 -11.12 -48.95
N ASP A 42 8.26 -12.31 -48.55
CA ASP A 42 9.26 -13.09 -49.28
C ASP A 42 8.58 -14.30 -49.94
N LEU A 43 9.25 -14.93 -50.91
CA LEU A 43 8.73 -16.09 -51.63
C LEU A 43 9.40 -17.35 -51.09
N HIS A 44 8.63 -18.19 -50.41
CA HIS A 44 9.05 -19.55 -50.08
C HIS A 44 8.76 -20.49 -51.24
N TYR A 45 9.67 -21.44 -51.48
CA TYR A 45 9.48 -22.42 -52.53
C TYR A 45 9.48 -23.83 -51.95
N GLU A 46 8.39 -24.54 -52.15
CA GLU A 46 8.24 -25.92 -51.71
C GLU A 46 8.10 -26.84 -52.92
N ASP A 47 8.81 -27.97 -52.87
CA ASP A 47 8.71 -29.03 -53.86
C ASP A 47 7.72 -30.10 -53.36
N GLU A 48 6.54 -30.21 -53.98
CA GLU A 48 5.52 -31.22 -53.65
C GLU A 48 5.15 -32.09 -54.85
N ILE A 49 4.71 -33.33 -54.60
CA ILE A 49 4.23 -34.24 -55.65
C ILE A 49 2.77 -33.91 -55.97
N ALA A 50 2.56 -33.13 -57.02
CA ALA A 50 1.23 -32.72 -57.47
C ALA A 50 0.81 -33.43 -58.76
N ASP A 51 -0.49 -33.42 -59.06
CA ASP A 51 -0.98 -33.88 -60.36
C ASP A 51 -0.40 -33.01 -61.48
N ILE A 52 -0.10 -33.62 -62.63
CA ILE A 52 0.53 -32.94 -63.77
C ILE A 52 -0.22 -31.67 -64.20
N GLY A 53 -1.55 -31.66 -64.10
CA GLY A 53 -2.38 -30.49 -64.45
C GLY A 53 -2.25 -29.31 -63.48
N ARG A 54 -1.82 -29.53 -62.24
CA ARG A 54 -1.58 -28.49 -61.22
C ARG A 54 -0.13 -27.98 -61.25
N ALA A 55 0.79 -28.77 -61.79
CA ALA A 55 2.21 -28.44 -61.86
C ALA A 55 2.49 -27.33 -62.90
N ARG A 56 2.84 -26.12 -62.45
CA ARG A 56 3.26 -25.01 -63.33
C ARG A 56 4.77 -24.96 -63.57
N ARG A 57 5.58 -25.37 -62.58
CA ARG A 57 7.04 -25.45 -62.65
C ARG A 57 7.52 -26.76 -62.04
N LEU A 58 8.48 -27.40 -62.68
CA LEU A 58 9.08 -28.63 -62.19
C LEU A 58 10.16 -28.34 -61.14
N ALA A 59 10.21 -29.17 -60.11
CA ALA A 59 11.25 -29.13 -59.08
C ALA A 59 12.62 -29.57 -59.63
N LYS A 60 13.70 -29.19 -58.95
CA LYS A 60 15.05 -29.65 -59.30
C LYS A 60 15.16 -31.13 -58.95
N GLY A 61 15.24 -31.99 -59.97
CA GLY A 61 15.25 -33.45 -59.80
C GLY A 61 13.91 -34.12 -60.07
N ALA A 62 12.91 -33.39 -60.57
CA ALA A 62 11.59 -33.94 -60.91
C ALA A 62 11.66 -35.15 -61.86
N LEU A 63 12.58 -35.14 -62.83
CA LEU A 63 12.78 -36.26 -63.76
C LEU A 63 13.39 -37.49 -63.07
N VAL A 64 14.30 -37.28 -62.11
CA VAL A 64 14.93 -38.36 -61.34
C VAL A 64 13.91 -39.00 -60.41
N HIS A 65 13.14 -38.17 -59.69
CA HIS A 65 12.04 -38.64 -58.84
C HIS A 65 10.97 -39.37 -59.66
N LEU A 66 10.63 -38.86 -60.84
CA LEU A 66 9.68 -39.55 -61.71
C LEU A 66 10.23 -40.90 -62.18
N ALA A 67 11.51 -41.01 -62.51
CA ALA A 67 12.12 -42.27 -62.92
C ALA A 67 12.21 -43.31 -61.79
N SER A 68 12.38 -42.87 -60.53
CA SER A 68 12.48 -43.76 -59.37
C SER A 68 11.13 -44.17 -58.76
N HIS A 69 10.04 -43.47 -59.07
CA HIS A 69 8.72 -43.67 -58.48
C HIS A 69 7.67 -44.04 -59.54
N SER A 70 7.56 -45.34 -59.84
CA SER A 70 6.62 -45.90 -60.83
C SER A 70 5.14 -45.63 -60.51
N GLU A 71 4.81 -45.42 -59.24
CA GLU A 71 3.49 -45.03 -58.74
C GLU A 71 3.05 -43.64 -59.23
N CYS A 72 3.98 -42.80 -59.69
CA CYS A 72 3.69 -41.49 -60.26
C CYS A 72 3.33 -41.56 -61.75
N TRP A 73 3.37 -42.75 -62.36
CA TRP A 73 3.16 -42.95 -63.80
C TRP A 73 1.67 -43.15 -64.11
N GLN A 74 1.20 -42.56 -65.21
CA GLN A 74 -0.12 -42.85 -65.75
C GLN A 74 -0.07 -44.04 -66.70
N ARG A 75 0.94 -44.07 -67.58
CA ARG A 75 1.22 -45.17 -68.51
C ARG A 75 2.67 -45.16 -68.95
N GLN A 76 3.23 -46.34 -69.19
CA GLN A 76 4.53 -46.51 -69.81
C GLN A 76 4.36 -46.74 -71.31
N THR A 77 5.22 -46.11 -72.12
CA THR A 77 5.26 -46.23 -73.58
C THR A 77 6.66 -46.65 -74.02
N LEU A 78 6.81 -47.16 -75.24
CA LEU A 78 8.09 -47.61 -75.79
C LEU A 78 9.15 -46.49 -75.84
N SER A 79 8.73 -45.22 -75.84
CA SER A 79 9.57 -44.03 -75.90
C SER A 79 9.74 -43.32 -74.55
N GLY A 80 9.11 -43.80 -73.47
CA GLY A 80 9.21 -43.19 -72.15
C GLY A 80 7.96 -43.31 -71.30
N VAL A 81 7.90 -42.55 -70.23
CA VAL A 81 6.83 -42.59 -69.23
C VAL A 81 5.95 -41.34 -69.34
N ILE A 82 4.64 -41.53 -69.29
CA ILE A 82 3.68 -40.42 -69.18
C ILE A 82 3.29 -40.27 -67.71
N PRO A 83 3.66 -39.16 -67.05
CA PRO A 83 3.40 -38.98 -65.62
C PRO A 83 1.94 -38.66 -65.33
N LYS A 84 1.40 -39.25 -64.26
CA LYS A 84 0.14 -38.84 -63.63
C LYS A 84 0.40 -37.71 -62.61
N ARG A 85 1.46 -37.87 -61.82
CA ARG A 85 1.93 -36.94 -60.79
C ARG A 85 3.40 -36.61 -61.01
N VAL A 86 3.82 -35.40 -60.66
CA VAL A 86 5.21 -34.96 -60.81
C VAL A 86 5.63 -34.13 -59.60
N LEU A 87 6.91 -34.20 -59.25
CA LEU A 87 7.50 -33.30 -58.28
C LEU A 87 7.55 -31.88 -58.88
N ALA A 88 6.72 -31.00 -58.36
CA ALA A 88 6.51 -29.65 -58.85
C ALA A 88 6.87 -28.64 -57.76
N ARG A 89 7.37 -27.48 -58.20
CA ARG A 89 7.78 -26.40 -57.32
C ARG A 89 6.68 -25.35 -57.23
N PHE A 90 6.15 -25.15 -56.04
CA PHE A 90 5.15 -24.12 -55.75
C PHE A 90 5.83 -22.93 -55.06
N SER A 91 5.29 -21.74 -55.32
CA SER A 91 5.71 -20.51 -54.66
C SER A 91 4.62 -20.08 -53.70
N GLU A 92 4.93 -20.02 -52.42
CA GLU A 92 4.02 -19.55 -51.36
C GLU A 92 4.53 -18.25 -50.77
N ASP A 93 3.60 -17.37 -50.40
CA ASP A 93 3.92 -16.09 -49.74
C ASP A 93 4.35 -16.35 -48.29
N ASP A 94 5.60 -16.02 -47.97
CA ASP A 94 6.12 -16.12 -46.61
C ASP A 94 5.91 -14.81 -45.84
N TYR A 95 4.92 -14.82 -44.96
CA TYR A 95 4.66 -13.73 -44.01
C TYR A 95 5.58 -13.79 -42.78
N GLY A 96 6.28 -14.92 -42.58
CA GLY A 96 7.11 -15.25 -41.42
C GLY A 96 8.52 -14.64 -41.43
N ILE A 97 8.82 -13.73 -42.36
CA ILE A 97 10.11 -13.02 -42.39
C ILE A 97 10.44 -12.38 -41.04
N TYR A 98 11.73 -12.21 -40.78
CA TYR A 98 12.24 -11.70 -39.51
C TYR A 98 11.57 -10.38 -39.09
N GLU A 99 11.42 -9.45 -40.02
CA GLU A 99 10.86 -8.12 -39.78
C GLU A 99 9.38 -8.14 -39.42
N ASN A 100 8.61 -9.05 -40.01
CA ASN A 100 7.21 -9.25 -39.71
C ASN A 100 7.03 -9.89 -38.32
N ARG A 101 7.94 -10.80 -37.95
CA ARG A 101 8.01 -11.32 -36.58
C ARG A 101 8.35 -10.21 -35.59
N VAL A 102 9.31 -9.35 -35.92
CA VAL A 102 9.66 -8.18 -35.10
C VAL A 102 8.43 -7.28 -34.90
N TYR A 103 7.69 -6.97 -35.97
CA TYR A 103 6.44 -6.22 -35.89
C TYR A 103 5.45 -6.85 -34.89
N ALA A 104 5.11 -8.12 -35.09
CA ALA A 104 4.10 -8.79 -34.26
C ALA A 104 4.55 -8.86 -32.79
N ARG A 105 5.80 -9.21 -32.51
CA ARG A 105 6.34 -9.29 -31.14
C ARG A 105 6.52 -7.91 -30.51
N LEU A 106 6.74 -6.85 -31.31
CA LEU A 106 6.79 -5.48 -30.82
C LEU A 106 5.41 -5.06 -30.32
N LEU A 107 4.33 -5.32 -31.06
CA LEU A 107 2.97 -5.03 -30.61
C LEU A 107 2.66 -5.68 -29.26
N ASP A 108 3.03 -6.95 -29.07
CA ASP A 108 2.85 -7.66 -27.78
C ASP A 108 3.64 -7.02 -26.62
N LYS A 109 4.78 -6.41 -26.90
CA LYS A 109 5.59 -5.72 -25.88
C LYS A 109 5.00 -4.34 -25.56
N ILE A 110 4.53 -3.62 -26.58
CA ILE A 110 3.90 -2.31 -26.44
C ILE A 110 2.60 -2.43 -25.65
N GLU A 111 1.74 -3.39 -26.01
CA GLU A 111 0.46 -3.64 -25.33
C GLU A 111 0.67 -3.88 -23.83
N ARG A 112 1.58 -4.78 -23.47
CA ARG A 112 1.91 -5.06 -22.06
C ARG A 112 2.46 -3.84 -21.31
N TYR A 113 3.29 -3.04 -21.97
CA TYR A 113 3.81 -1.81 -21.38
C TYR A 113 2.67 -0.80 -21.14
N LEU A 114 1.85 -0.53 -22.15
CA LEU A 114 0.73 0.40 -22.07
C LEU A 114 -0.29 -0.02 -21.01
N HIS A 115 -0.59 -1.32 -20.91
CA HIS A 115 -1.49 -1.84 -19.88
C HIS A 115 -0.98 -1.51 -18.47
N GLY A 116 0.29 -1.81 -18.18
CA GLY A 116 0.89 -1.50 -16.87
C GLY A 116 0.97 0.00 -16.59
N ARG A 117 1.31 0.80 -17.62
CA ARG A 117 1.35 2.26 -17.52
C ARG A 117 -0.01 2.88 -17.24
N LEU A 118 -1.06 2.42 -17.92
CA LEU A 118 -2.44 2.87 -17.70
C LEU A 118 -2.91 2.55 -16.28
N ALA A 119 -2.61 1.35 -15.76
CA ALA A 119 -2.95 0.99 -14.39
C ALA A 119 -2.27 1.91 -13.36
N GLU A 120 -0.98 2.22 -13.55
CA GLU A 120 -0.23 3.16 -12.71
C GLU A 120 -0.87 4.55 -12.71
N LEU A 121 -1.12 5.12 -13.90
CA LEU A 121 -1.68 6.47 -14.03
C LEU A 121 -3.11 6.57 -13.48
N ARG A 122 -3.93 5.53 -13.64
CA ARG A 122 -5.28 5.49 -13.05
C ARG A 122 -5.25 5.50 -11.52
N GLY A 123 -4.29 4.80 -10.91
CA GLY A 123 -4.10 4.85 -9.46
C GLY A 123 -3.71 6.24 -8.95
N LEU A 124 -2.82 6.93 -9.67
CA LEU A 124 -2.46 8.32 -9.38
C LEU A 124 -3.66 9.26 -9.55
N GLN A 125 -4.44 9.09 -10.63
CA GLN A 125 -5.64 9.90 -10.88
C GLN A 125 -6.68 9.72 -9.78
N ALA A 126 -6.88 8.49 -9.30
CA ALA A 126 -7.77 8.21 -8.17
C ALA A 126 -7.32 8.94 -6.89
N THR A 127 -6.01 8.95 -6.61
CA THR A 127 -5.42 9.65 -5.46
C THR A 127 -5.64 11.17 -5.55
N LEU A 128 -5.38 11.77 -6.71
CA LEU A 128 -5.61 13.20 -6.95
C LEU A 128 -7.09 13.57 -6.82
N ASN A 129 -7.98 12.76 -7.40
CA ASN A 129 -9.42 12.95 -7.28
C ASN A 129 -9.90 12.83 -5.83
N GLN A 130 -9.31 11.92 -5.04
CA GLN A 130 -9.60 11.81 -3.62
C GLN A 130 -9.18 13.07 -2.87
N ALA A 131 -8.00 13.62 -3.16
CA ALA A 131 -7.53 14.87 -2.58
C ALA A 131 -8.44 16.06 -2.90
N LEU A 132 -8.88 16.17 -4.16
CA LEU A 132 -9.85 17.19 -4.58
C LEU A 132 -11.17 17.08 -3.80
N ARG A 133 -11.70 15.86 -3.63
CA ARG A 133 -12.90 15.63 -2.84
C ARG A 133 -12.76 16.08 -1.38
N PHE A 134 -11.57 15.96 -0.77
CA PHE A 134 -11.36 16.43 0.60
C PHE A 134 -11.43 17.95 0.73
N TYR A 135 -10.97 18.72 -0.27
CA TYR A 135 -11.10 20.17 -0.22
C TYR A 135 -12.56 20.63 -0.19
N GLU A 136 -13.46 19.87 -0.80
CA GLU A 136 -14.90 20.17 -0.92
C GLU A 136 -15.78 19.38 0.07
N ALA A 137 -15.19 18.47 0.86
CA ALA A 137 -15.96 17.57 1.71
C ALA A 137 -16.66 18.31 2.86
N GLU A 138 -17.99 18.25 2.89
CA GLU A 138 -18.82 18.74 4.00
C GLU A 138 -19.26 17.63 4.96
N ASN A 139 -19.23 16.37 4.50
CA ASN A 139 -19.69 15.19 5.24
C ASN A 139 -18.58 14.50 6.07
N VAL A 140 -17.37 15.06 6.08
CA VAL A 140 -16.22 14.61 6.86
C VAL A 140 -16.00 15.58 8.03
N ASP A 141 -15.59 15.06 9.20
CA ASP A 141 -15.25 15.93 10.33
C ASP A 141 -14.15 16.91 9.92
N TYR A 142 -14.36 18.20 10.21
CA TYR A 142 -13.49 19.26 9.73
C TYR A 142 -12.04 19.08 10.21
N ARG A 143 -11.80 18.48 11.37
CA ARG A 143 -10.43 18.25 11.89
C ARG A 143 -9.71 17.14 11.13
N LEU A 144 -10.44 16.11 10.70
CA LEU A 144 -9.90 15.07 9.83
C LEU A 144 -9.56 15.67 8.46
N ARG A 145 -10.50 16.43 7.89
CA ARG A 145 -10.30 17.15 6.62
C ARG A 145 -9.09 18.08 6.68
N GLU A 146 -9.01 18.93 7.69
CA GLU A 146 -7.90 19.87 7.89
C GLU A 146 -6.56 19.14 8.02
N GLU A 147 -6.50 18.04 8.77
CA GLU A 147 -5.26 17.28 8.96
C GLU A 147 -4.80 16.61 7.65
N ILE A 148 -5.71 15.99 6.90
CA ILE A 148 -5.40 15.41 5.59
C ILE A 148 -4.97 16.51 4.61
N CYS A 149 -5.72 17.61 4.53
CA CYS A 149 -5.38 18.76 3.68
C CYS A 149 -4.06 19.41 4.11
N ARG A 150 -3.68 19.38 5.39
CA ARG A 150 -2.40 19.88 5.89
C ARG A 150 -1.25 18.97 5.44
N LEU A 151 -1.39 17.66 5.60
CA LEU A 151 -0.37 16.69 5.18
C LEU A 151 -0.20 16.67 3.66
N TRP A 152 -1.30 16.74 2.91
CA TRP A 152 -1.29 16.86 1.46
C TRP A 152 -0.80 18.25 1.02
N GLY A 153 -1.18 19.31 1.73
CA GLY A 153 -0.73 20.69 1.55
C GLY A 153 0.78 20.88 1.59
N MET A 154 1.49 20.00 2.30
CA MET A 154 2.95 19.98 2.32
C MET A 154 3.57 19.52 0.99
N THR A 155 2.80 18.84 0.15
CA THR A 155 3.21 18.39 -1.19
C THR A 155 2.52 19.17 -2.30
N PHE A 156 1.21 19.40 -2.20
CA PHE A 156 0.38 20.10 -3.17
C PHE A 156 -0.63 21.02 -2.51
N ASN A 157 -0.82 22.21 -3.08
CA ASN A 157 -2.02 23.01 -2.83
C ASN A 157 -3.19 22.56 -3.73
N ALA A 158 -4.37 23.14 -3.52
CA ALA A 158 -5.58 22.77 -4.26
C ALA A 158 -5.48 23.04 -5.77
N GLU A 159 -4.87 24.17 -6.16
CA GLU A 159 -4.68 24.54 -7.56
C GLU A 159 -3.69 23.60 -8.26
N GLU A 160 -2.55 23.31 -7.62
CA GLU A 160 -1.55 22.39 -8.14
C GLU A 160 -2.12 20.96 -8.26
N THR A 161 -2.94 20.52 -7.29
CA THR A 161 -3.65 19.22 -7.35
C THR A 161 -4.59 19.18 -8.56
N SER A 162 -5.36 20.24 -8.79
CA SER A 162 -6.27 20.36 -9.94
C SER A 162 -5.51 20.34 -11.27
N ASN A 163 -4.41 21.10 -11.37
CA ASN A 163 -3.59 21.16 -12.57
C ASN A 163 -2.94 19.81 -12.89
N ALA A 164 -2.38 19.13 -11.88
CA ALA A 164 -1.83 17.78 -12.02
C ALA A 164 -2.90 16.77 -12.45
N SER A 165 -4.10 16.84 -11.86
CA SER A 165 -5.23 15.99 -12.20
C SER A 165 -5.67 16.17 -13.65
N LYS A 166 -5.74 17.42 -14.13
CA LYS A 166 -6.06 17.73 -15.53
C LYS A 166 -5.01 17.20 -16.50
N LEU A 167 -3.74 17.49 -16.25
CA LEU A 167 -2.64 17.02 -17.08
C LEU A 167 -2.59 15.49 -17.17
N LEU A 168 -2.76 14.82 -16.03
CA LEU A 168 -2.78 13.37 -15.96
C LEU A 168 -3.98 12.78 -16.73
N GLY A 169 -5.15 13.41 -16.65
CA GLY A 169 -6.31 13.06 -17.45
C GLY A 169 -6.05 13.15 -18.95
N GLU A 170 -5.43 14.24 -19.42
CA GLU A 170 -5.05 14.41 -20.83
C GLU A 170 -4.05 13.35 -21.30
N THR A 171 -3.08 12.99 -20.45
CA THR A 171 -2.11 11.92 -20.73
C THR A 171 -2.80 10.55 -20.78
N LEU A 172 -3.68 10.25 -19.82
CA LEU A 172 -4.47 9.02 -19.79
C LEU A 172 -5.28 8.84 -21.07
N GLU A 173 -6.00 9.87 -21.52
CA GLU A 173 -6.78 9.80 -22.77
C GLU A 173 -5.90 9.46 -23.99
N LYS A 174 -4.71 10.08 -24.09
CA LYS A 174 -3.77 9.82 -25.19
C LYS A 174 -3.28 8.36 -25.17
N LEU A 175 -2.93 7.84 -23.99
CA LEU A 175 -2.45 6.47 -23.82
C LEU A 175 -3.55 5.43 -24.02
N GLU A 176 -4.79 5.72 -23.61
CA GLU A 176 -5.93 4.84 -23.86
C GLU A 176 -6.21 4.71 -25.36
N ARG A 177 -6.18 5.82 -26.11
CA ARG A 177 -6.30 5.79 -27.58
C ARG A 177 -5.19 4.98 -28.23
N LEU A 178 -3.95 5.13 -27.75
CA LEU A 178 -2.82 4.31 -28.21
C LEU A 178 -3.05 2.83 -27.93
N TYR A 179 -3.47 2.48 -26.71
CA TYR A 179 -3.76 1.09 -26.32
C TYR A 179 -4.81 0.46 -27.24
N GLN A 180 -5.94 1.16 -27.47
CA GLN A 180 -6.99 0.68 -28.38
C GLN A 180 -6.48 0.49 -29.80
N THR A 181 -5.63 1.40 -30.29
CA THR A 181 -5.04 1.28 -31.63
C THR A 181 -4.14 0.06 -31.75
N ILE A 182 -3.27 -0.17 -30.76
CA ILE A 182 -2.37 -1.33 -30.73
C ILE A 182 -3.17 -2.64 -30.61
N ALA A 183 -4.18 -2.68 -29.75
CA ALA A 183 -5.07 -3.83 -29.62
C ALA A 183 -5.81 -4.14 -30.94
N GLY A 184 -6.28 -3.12 -31.66
CA GLY A 184 -6.89 -3.27 -32.99
C GLY A 184 -5.93 -3.84 -34.04
N LEU A 185 -4.66 -3.43 -34.02
CA LEU A 185 -3.62 -4.00 -34.90
C LEU A 185 -3.30 -5.47 -34.58
N GLN A 186 -3.45 -5.90 -33.33
CA GLN A 186 -3.31 -7.31 -32.96
C GLN A 186 -4.50 -8.18 -33.39
N GLN A 187 -5.64 -7.56 -33.72
CA GLN A 187 -6.85 -8.27 -34.15
C GLN A 187 -6.98 -8.32 -35.69
N SER A 188 -6.00 -7.82 -36.46
CA SER A 188 -6.12 -7.69 -37.91
C SER A 188 -4.78 -7.78 -38.65
N GLY A 189 -4.85 -7.94 -39.97
CA GLY A 189 -3.71 -7.84 -40.89
C GLY A 189 -2.56 -8.82 -40.58
N LEU A 190 -1.33 -8.34 -40.79
CA LEU A 190 -0.10 -9.13 -40.65
C LEU A 190 0.00 -9.88 -39.32
N TYR A 191 -0.49 -9.32 -38.22
CA TYR A 191 -0.34 -9.92 -36.90
C TYR A 191 -0.94 -11.34 -36.83
N LEU A 192 -2.10 -11.54 -37.46
CA LEU A 192 -2.80 -12.83 -37.46
C LEU A 192 -2.10 -13.88 -38.33
N LEU A 193 -1.27 -13.45 -39.29
CA LEU A 193 -0.56 -14.31 -40.23
C LEU A 193 0.79 -14.80 -39.69
N VAL A 194 1.33 -14.13 -38.67
CA VAL A 194 2.61 -14.50 -38.04
C VAL A 194 2.38 -15.50 -36.90
N SER A 195 3.10 -16.62 -36.92
CA SER A 195 3.01 -17.62 -35.84
C SER A 195 3.37 -17.03 -34.47
N ARG A 196 2.52 -17.30 -33.47
CA ARG A 196 2.77 -16.87 -32.08
C ARG A 196 4.01 -17.51 -31.45
N GLN A 197 4.48 -18.63 -31.98
CA GLN A 197 5.67 -19.32 -31.51
C GLN A 197 6.97 -18.66 -32.01
N ALA A 198 6.87 -17.79 -33.02
CA ALA A 198 7.99 -17.14 -33.68
C ALA A 198 8.56 -15.98 -32.82
N GLN A 199 9.18 -16.32 -31.69
CA GLN A 199 9.76 -15.36 -30.77
C GLN A 199 11.01 -14.68 -31.36
N VAL A 200 11.26 -13.44 -30.94
CA VAL A 200 12.49 -12.70 -31.24
C VAL A 200 13.26 -12.55 -29.94
N THR A 201 14.28 -13.40 -29.77
CA THR A 201 15.13 -13.47 -28.57
C THR A 201 16.42 -12.66 -28.76
N GLY A 202 16.88 -11.99 -27.70
CA GLY A 202 18.14 -11.25 -27.72
C GLY A 202 18.03 -9.81 -28.20
N ALA A 203 19.15 -9.26 -28.66
CA ALA A 203 19.23 -7.94 -29.28
C ALA A 203 18.61 -7.99 -30.69
N LEU A 204 17.96 -6.89 -31.11
CA LEU A 204 17.39 -6.80 -32.45
C LEU A 204 18.52 -6.84 -33.49
N HIS A 205 18.43 -7.76 -34.46
CA HIS A 205 19.36 -7.79 -35.58
C HIS A 205 18.94 -6.72 -36.60
N MET A 206 19.82 -5.75 -36.84
CA MET A 206 19.53 -4.69 -37.81
C MET A 206 19.69 -5.21 -39.24
N THR A 207 18.59 -5.30 -39.96
CA THR A 207 18.56 -5.68 -41.39
C THR A 207 18.44 -4.45 -42.28
N ASN A 208 18.63 -4.61 -43.59
CA ASN A 208 18.46 -3.51 -44.54
C ASN A 208 17.03 -2.95 -44.53
N ILE A 209 16.02 -3.82 -44.33
CA ILE A 209 14.61 -3.43 -44.24
C ILE A 209 14.38 -2.62 -42.96
N LEU A 210 14.85 -3.09 -41.81
CA LEU A 210 14.75 -2.34 -40.55
C LEU A 210 15.62 -1.07 -40.53
N GLY A 211 16.64 -0.98 -41.38
CA GLY A 211 17.48 0.21 -41.46
C GLY A 211 16.92 1.32 -42.36
N HIS A 212 16.34 0.96 -43.51
CA HIS A 212 16.11 1.91 -44.61
C HIS A 212 14.66 1.99 -45.11
N ASP A 213 13.81 0.99 -44.84
CA ASP A 213 12.43 1.04 -45.28
C ASP A 213 11.65 2.14 -44.54
N GLN A 214 10.80 2.86 -45.29
CA GLN A 214 10.04 4.01 -44.80
C GLN A 214 9.20 3.70 -43.56
N HIS A 215 8.65 2.48 -43.45
CA HIS A 215 7.78 2.08 -42.35
C HIS A 215 8.53 1.20 -41.34
N TYR A 216 9.28 0.21 -41.81
CA TYR A 216 9.91 -0.78 -40.91
C TYR A 216 11.03 -0.18 -40.04
N ARG A 217 11.68 0.91 -40.47
CA ARG A 217 12.69 1.61 -39.63
C ARG A 217 12.15 2.07 -38.28
N HIS A 218 10.86 2.38 -38.23
CA HIS A 218 10.22 2.84 -37.00
C HIS A 218 10.08 1.71 -35.97
N LEU A 219 10.02 0.44 -36.41
CA LEU A 219 9.98 -0.71 -35.50
C LEU A 219 11.28 -0.83 -34.70
N ALA A 220 12.42 -0.64 -35.35
CA ALA A 220 13.72 -0.74 -34.67
C ALA A 220 13.89 0.36 -33.62
N ILE A 221 13.47 1.59 -33.94
CA ILE A 221 13.50 2.73 -33.00
C ILE A 221 12.61 2.45 -31.79
N LEU A 222 11.36 2.03 -32.03
CA LEU A 222 10.43 1.72 -30.94
C LEU A 222 10.90 0.54 -30.09
N TRP A 223 11.50 -0.48 -30.71
CA TRP A 223 12.04 -1.63 -29.99
C TRP A 223 13.18 -1.24 -29.06
N ASP A 224 14.13 -0.42 -29.53
CA ASP A 224 15.25 0.06 -28.71
C ASP A 224 14.77 0.97 -27.57
N GLN A 225 13.87 1.91 -27.84
CA GLN A 225 13.31 2.77 -26.80
C GLN A 225 12.53 1.97 -25.75
N LEU A 226 11.68 1.03 -26.17
CA LEU A 226 10.94 0.16 -25.26
C LEU A 226 11.88 -0.75 -24.47
N ALA A 227 12.94 -1.25 -25.12
CA ALA A 227 13.98 -2.01 -24.45
C ALA A 227 14.65 -1.17 -23.37
N LYS A 228 15.05 0.09 -23.62
CA LYS A 228 15.63 0.98 -22.59
C LYS A 228 14.71 1.16 -21.38
N VAL A 229 13.42 1.37 -21.61
CA VAL A 229 12.42 1.52 -20.54
C VAL A 229 12.23 0.20 -19.76
N THR A 230 12.34 -0.95 -20.43
CA THR A 230 12.13 -2.28 -19.81
C THR A 230 13.41 -2.87 -19.20
N GLN A 231 14.59 -2.53 -19.73
CA GLN A 231 15.90 -3.11 -19.41
C GLN A 231 16.43 -2.60 -18.06
N ALA A 232 15.93 -1.46 -17.59
CA ALA A 232 16.05 -1.04 -16.19
C ALA A 232 15.55 -2.12 -15.18
N LYS A 233 14.80 -3.14 -15.64
CA LYS A 233 14.30 -4.26 -14.83
C LYS A 233 15.09 -5.58 -14.96
N ARG A 234 16.14 -5.64 -15.80
CA ARG A 234 16.97 -6.86 -15.97
C ARG A 234 18.17 -6.87 -15.02
N ALA A 235 17.90 -6.82 -13.72
CA ALA A 235 18.91 -7.01 -12.68
C ALA A 235 19.25 -8.51 -12.52
N THR A 236 20.53 -8.82 -12.29
CA THR A 236 21.00 -10.15 -11.87
C THR A 236 20.33 -10.56 -10.55
N PRO A 237 20.29 -11.87 -10.19
CA PRO A 237 19.74 -12.29 -8.90
C PRO A 237 20.35 -11.56 -7.69
N ALA A 238 21.67 -11.30 -7.72
CA ALA A 238 22.37 -10.58 -6.66
C ALA A 238 22.02 -9.08 -6.62
N GLU A 239 21.85 -8.42 -7.77
CA GLU A 239 21.37 -7.04 -7.85
C GLU A 239 19.92 -6.93 -7.39
N ARG A 240 19.05 -7.86 -7.79
CA ARG A 240 17.66 -7.94 -7.32
C ARG A 240 17.58 -8.09 -5.81
N PHE A 241 18.40 -8.97 -5.24
CA PHE A 241 18.45 -9.15 -3.80
C PHE A 241 18.86 -7.86 -3.07
N ARG A 242 19.92 -7.18 -3.53
CA ARG A 242 20.36 -5.89 -2.98
C ARG A 242 19.29 -4.80 -3.12
N GLN A 243 18.63 -4.74 -4.27
CA GLN A 243 17.54 -3.80 -4.52
C GLN A 243 16.37 -4.05 -3.55
N ASN A 244 15.97 -5.31 -3.37
CA ASN A 244 14.89 -5.67 -2.45
C ASN A 244 15.24 -5.35 -0.99
N GLN A 245 16.49 -5.56 -0.56
CA GLN A 245 16.95 -5.14 0.77
C GLN A 245 16.87 -3.62 0.96
N SER A 246 17.31 -2.86 -0.04
CA SER A 246 17.23 -1.39 -0.01
C SER A 246 15.77 -0.90 0.04
N LEU A 247 14.89 -1.51 -0.75
CA LEU A 247 13.46 -1.20 -0.76
C LEU A 247 12.79 -1.56 0.58
N ALA A 248 13.11 -2.70 1.17
CA ALA A 248 12.60 -3.11 2.49
C ALA A 248 13.03 -2.13 3.58
N SER A 249 14.30 -1.69 3.56
CA SER A 249 14.81 -0.66 4.47
C SER A 249 14.09 0.68 4.27
N ALA A 250 13.96 1.15 3.02
CA ALA A 250 13.24 2.39 2.71
C ALA A 250 11.77 2.34 3.15
N TYR A 251 11.10 1.21 2.95
CA TYR A 251 9.72 1.03 3.37
C TYR A 251 9.57 0.95 4.90
N SER A 252 10.54 0.37 5.60
CA SER A 252 10.59 0.44 7.06
C SER A 252 10.75 1.89 7.56
N HIS A 253 11.65 2.68 6.98
CA HIS A 253 11.78 4.09 7.32
C HIS A 253 10.48 4.87 7.05
N TYR A 254 9.77 4.54 5.97
CA TYR A 254 8.46 5.11 5.67
C TYR A 254 7.43 4.80 6.75
N ALA A 255 7.36 3.55 7.22
CA ALA A 255 6.50 3.17 8.35
C ALA A 255 6.83 3.98 9.62
N GLY A 256 8.12 4.15 9.92
CA GLY A 256 8.58 4.99 11.03
C GLY A 256 8.16 6.45 10.91
N LEU A 257 8.22 7.03 9.70
CA LEU A 257 7.73 8.39 9.44
C LEU A 257 6.23 8.52 9.71
N VAL A 258 5.42 7.56 9.26
CA VAL A 258 3.96 7.55 9.52
C VAL A 258 3.67 7.41 11.02
N MET A 259 4.38 6.52 11.72
CA MET A 259 4.26 6.33 13.17
C MET A 259 4.59 7.62 13.95
N ARG A 260 5.63 8.36 13.56
CA ARG A 260 5.98 9.65 14.18
C ARG A 260 4.88 10.70 14.02
N TRP A 261 4.32 10.82 12.80
CA TRP A 261 3.17 11.69 12.56
C TRP A 261 1.96 11.28 13.41
N ALA A 262 1.69 9.98 13.49
CA ALA A 262 0.62 9.44 14.31
C ALA A 262 0.83 9.68 15.82
N LEU A 263 2.08 9.75 16.29
CA LEU A 263 2.45 10.03 17.69
C LEU A 263 2.57 11.52 18.01
N LEU A 264 2.44 12.42 17.03
CA LEU A 264 2.59 13.86 17.23
C LEU A 264 1.76 14.41 18.42
N PRO A 265 0.49 14.00 18.65
CA PRO A 265 -0.29 14.48 19.81
C PRO A 265 0.28 14.11 21.19
N TYR A 266 1.18 13.12 21.24
CA TYR A 266 1.75 12.56 22.47
C TYR A 266 3.21 12.96 22.69
N LEU A 267 4.00 13.03 21.62
CA LEU A 267 5.46 13.18 21.68
C LEU A 267 5.98 14.49 21.06
N ASP A 268 5.11 15.33 20.50
CA ASP A 268 5.48 16.62 19.90
C ASP A 268 6.66 16.53 18.91
N GLY A 269 6.67 15.46 18.11
CA GLY A 269 7.67 15.19 17.08
C GLY A 269 8.96 14.51 17.55
N GLN A 270 9.08 14.23 18.84
CA GLN A 270 10.17 13.42 19.40
C GLN A 270 9.89 11.91 19.29
N ASP A 271 10.94 11.10 19.36
CA ASP A 271 10.82 9.63 19.42
C ASP A 271 10.56 9.13 20.85
N GLU A 272 10.62 10.01 21.85
CA GLU A 272 10.34 9.68 23.25
C GLU A 272 9.67 10.82 24.01
N GLY A 273 8.91 10.47 25.05
CA GLY A 273 8.19 11.44 25.87
C GLY A 273 7.48 10.79 27.06
N PHE A 274 6.71 11.60 27.78
CA PHE A 274 5.97 11.16 28.97
C PHE A 274 4.47 11.29 28.75
N TRP A 275 3.74 10.23 29.03
CA TRP A 275 2.28 10.24 28.97
C TRP A 275 1.69 9.25 29.98
N ALA A 276 0.61 9.67 30.66
CA ALA A 276 -0.07 8.89 31.69
C ALA A 276 0.89 8.32 32.78
N GLY A 277 1.90 9.11 33.17
CA GLY A 277 2.88 8.72 34.20
C GLY A 277 3.89 7.64 33.79
N ARG A 278 4.02 7.34 32.49
CA ARG A 278 5.03 6.41 31.96
C ARG A 278 5.86 7.10 30.88
N ARG A 279 7.09 6.62 30.70
CA ARG A 279 7.89 6.97 29.52
C ARG A 279 7.40 6.14 28.35
N ILE A 280 7.23 6.77 27.20
CA ILE A 280 6.84 6.13 25.95
C ILE A 280 7.93 6.42 24.92
N CYS A 281 8.33 5.40 24.16
CA CYS A 281 9.39 5.49 23.16
C CYS A 281 9.01 4.74 21.88
N LEU A 282 9.20 5.38 20.74
CA LEU A 282 9.18 4.76 19.43
C LEU A 282 10.60 4.32 19.06
N ARG A 283 10.82 3.01 18.88
CA ARG A 283 12.13 2.45 18.56
C ARG A 283 12.08 1.55 17.33
N GLN A 284 13.10 1.64 16.49
CA GLN A 284 13.31 0.70 15.41
C GLN A 284 14.12 -0.52 15.90
N SER A 285 13.63 -1.72 15.64
CA SER A 285 14.31 -3.00 15.91
C SER A 285 14.43 -3.78 14.61
N GLY A 286 15.62 -3.75 14.01
CA GLY A 286 15.80 -4.25 12.64
C GLY A 286 14.96 -3.45 11.63
N LEU A 287 14.00 -4.11 10.97
CA LEU A 287 13.04 -3.46 10.08
C LEU A 287 11.69 -3.14 10.77
N GLU A 288 11.51 -3.58 12.01
CA GLU A 288 10.26 -3.41 12.75
C GLU A 288 10.28 -2.12 13.55
N TRP A 289 9.10 -1.57 13.82
CA TRP A 289 8.91 -0.42 14.68
C TRP A 289 8.10 -0.81 15.90
N GLN A 290 8.59 -0.43 17.07
CA GLN A 290 7.99 -0.79 18.35
C GLN A 290 7.65 0.48 19.14
N LEU A 291 6.42 0.53 19.66
CA LEU A 291 6.02 1.48 20.68
C LEU A 291 6.20 0.82 22.04
N LEU A 292 7.09 1.38 22.84
CA LEU A 292 7.53 0.83 24.11
C LEU A 292 7.07 1.72 25.26
N SER A 293 6.82 1.10 26.42
CA SER A 293 6.53 1.81 27.67
C SER A 293 7.44 1.34 28.80
N SER A 294 7.96 2.27 29.59
CA SER A 294 8.77 1.97 30.77
C SER A 294 8.37 2.81 31.97
N SER A 295 8.65 2.27 33.16
CA SER A 295 8.48 2.98 34.43
C SER A 295 9.61 3.99 34.65
N ILE A 296 9.29 5.12 35.28
CA ILE A 296 10.26 6.19 35.60
C ILE A 296 11.20 5.75 36.73
N ASP A 297 10.68 4.98 37.69
CA ASP A 297 11.34 4.72 38.98
C ASP A 297 12.31 3.54 38.97
N GLN A 298 12.38 2.75 37.88
CA GLN A 298 13.16 1.51 37.82
C GLN A 298 13.85 1.33 36.47
N SER A 299 15.11 1.77 36.39
CA SER A 299 15.99 1.58 35.22
C SER A 299 16.25 0.11 34.84
N SER A 300 15.85 -0.84 35.70
CA SER A 300 16.01 -2.29 35.51
C SER A 300 14.71 -3.03 35.17
N THR A 301 13.57 -2.34 35.06
CA THR A 301 12.32 -3.00 34.62
C THR A 301 12.31 -3.24 33.11
N PRO A 302 11.83 -4.40 32.64
CA PRO A 302 11.70 -4.65 31.22
C PRO A 302 10.71 -3.66 30.59
N GLU A 303 11.02 -3.18 29.39
CA GLU A 303 10.13 -2.32 28.62
C GLU A 303 8.91 -3.14 28.14
N ASP A 304 7.70 -2.63 28.38
CA ASP A 304 6.48 -3.22 27.85
C ASP A 304 6.33 -2.84 26.38
N VAL A 305 6.22 -3.83 25.49
CA VAL A 305 5.88 -3.58 24.09
C VAL A 305 4.38 -3.32 23.99
N LEU A 306 3.99 -2.10 23.63
CA LEU A 306 2.58 -1.71 23.46
C LEU A 306 2.05 -2.02 22.06
N LEU A 307 2.89 -1.88 21.05
CA LEU A 307 2.55 -2.07 19.63
C LEU A 307 3.82 -2.40 18.86
N THR A 308 3.75 -3.39 17.98
CA THR A 308 4.79 -3.69 16.99
C THR A 308 4.20 -3.58 15.59
N VAL A 309 4.85 -2.79 14.74
CA VAL A 309 4.55 -2.69 13.30
C VAL A 309 5.65 -3.39 12.53
N VAL A 310 5.25 -4.30 11.65
CA VAL A 310 6.13 -5.08 10.77
C VAL A 310 5.93 -4.62 9.33
N PRO A 311 6.79 -3.73 8.81
CA PRO A 311 6.72 -3.27 7.43
C PRO A 311 7.05 -4.42 6.48
N TRP A 312 6.14 -4.71 5.56
CA TRP A 312 6.27 -5.77 4.59
C TRP A 312 5.92 -5.25 3.19
N LEU A 313 6.95 -4.92 2.42
CA LEU A 313 6.82 -4.50 1.03
C LEU A 313 6.74 -5.73 0.13
N SER A 314 5.54 -6.08 -0.31
CA SER A 314 5.31 -7.15 -1.27
C SER A 314 4.14 -6.82 -2.21
N ASP A 315 4.22 -7.36 -3.43
CA ASP A 315 3.16 -7.42 -4.43
C ASP A 315 2.29 -8.68 -4.27
N ALA A 316 2.66 -9.60 -3.38
CA ALA A 316 1.86 -10.76 -3.04
C ALA A 316 0.55 -10.34 -2.36
N THR A 317 -0.52 -11.05 -2.66
CA THR A 317 -1.76 -10.99 -1.88
C THR A 317 -1.45 -11.25 -0.42
N ALA A 318 -2.12 -10.52 0.49
CA ALA A 318 -1.93 -10.72 1.93
C ALA A 318 -2.05 -12.22 2.26
N PRO A 319 -0.98 -12.90 2.71
CA PRO A 319 -1.01 -14.29 3.05
C PRO A 319 -1.92 -14.48 4.26
N GLU A 320 -2.51 -15.67 4.40
CA GLU A 320 -3.26 -16.07 5.58
C GLU A 320 -2.31 -16.27 6.78
N VAL A 321 -1.64 -15.21 7.20
CA VAL A 321 -0.82 -15.18 8.40
C VAL A 321 -1.61 -14.41 9.44
N THR A 322 -2.12 -15.13 10.43
CA THR A 322 -2.57 -14.55 11.70
C THR A 322 -1.34 -14.26 12.56
N PRO A 323 -1.04 -13.00 12.90
CA PRO A 323 0.06 -12.70 13.81
C PRO A 323 -0.13 -13.38 15.17
N GLN A 324 1.00 -13.74 15.80
CA GLN A 324 1.00 -14.54 17.03
C GLN A 324 0.55 -13.76 18.29
N SER A 325 0.60 -12.43 18.25
CA SER A 325 0.20 -11.54 19.36
C SER A 325 -0.72 -10.44 18.87
N LYS A 326 -1.74 -10.09 19.65
CA LYS A 326 -2.72 -9.01 19.39
C LYS A 326 -2.09 -7.63 19.16
N GLU A 327 -0.88 -7.41 19.66
CA GLU A 327 -0.16 -6.12 19.60
C GLU A 327 0.76 -6.01 18.38
N ARG A 328 0.78 -7.02 17.50
CA ARG A 328 1.67 -7.07 16.32
C ARG A 328 0.87 -6.93 15.03
N PHE A 329 1.19 -5.91 14.24
CA PHE A 329 0.52 -5.57 12.99
C PHE A 329 1.48 -5.62 11.81
N ILE A 330 1.02 -6.19 10.69
CA ILE A 330 1.77 -6.19 9.43
C ILE A 330 1.32 -4.99 8.62
N ALA A 331 2.28 -4.15 8.23
CA ALA A 331 2.05 -2.98 7.38
C ALA A 331 2.47 -3.28 5.93
N TRP A 332 1.55 -3.30 4.97
CA TRP A 332 1.86 -3.59 3.56
C TRP A 332 1.16 -2.61 2.62
N PRO A 333 1.59 -2.54 1.33
CA PRO A 333 1.12 -1.52 0.41
C PRO A 333 -0.38 -1.56 0.04
N ALA A 334 -1.04 -2.71 0.19
CA ALA A 334 -2.43 -2.94 -0.23
C ALA A 334 -2.74 -2.49 -1.68
N ILE A 335 -1.78 -2.60 -2.60
CA ILE A 335 -1.92 -2.15 -3.99
C ILE A 335 -3.03 -2.92 -4.70
N GLY A 336 -3.98 -2.21 -5.31
CA GLY A 336 -5.05 -2.80 -6.11
C GLY A 336 -6.23 -3.37 -5.33
N LEU A 337 -6.27 -3.17 -4.01
CA LEU A 337 -7.42 -3.54 -3.18
C LEU A 337 -8.31 -2.32 -2.95
N GLU A 338 -9.62 -2.46 -3.23
CA GLU A 338 -10.61 -1.51 -2.75
C GLU A 338 -10.69 -1.63 -1.24
N MET A 339 -10.12 -0.65 -0.57
CA MET A 339 -10.10 -0.61 0.87
C MET A 339 -11.44 -0.09 1.38
N ASP A 340 -12.23 -0.94 2.04
CA ASP A 340 -13.24 -0.40 2.93
C ASP A 340 -12.50 0.40 4.01
N THR A 341 -12.87 1.68 4.14
CA THR A 341 -12.28 2.59 5.12
C THR A 341 -12.39 2.07 6.56
N ALA A 342 -13.26 1.08 6.78
CA ALA A 342 -13.38 0.35 8.01
C ALA A 342 -12.42 -0.86 8.09
N TYR A 343 -11.41 -0.69 8.95
CA TYR A 343 -10.82 -1.74 9.80
C TYR A 343 -9.79 -2.71 9.20
N CYS A 344 -8.65 -2.81 9.91
CA CYS A 344 -7.58 -3.79 9.77
C CYS A 344 -8.10 -5.21 10.04
N GLN A 345 -8.56 -5.94 9.03
CA GLN A 345 -8.90 -7.35 9.20
C GLN A 345 -7.65 -8.11 9.66
N GLN A 346 -7.75 -8.89 10.74
CA GLN A 346 -6.72 -9.85 11.18
C GLN A 346 -5.30 -9.27 11.42
N GLN A 347 -5.20 -8.03 11.93
CA GLN A 347 -3.92 -7.36 12.26
C GLN A 347 -3.06 -6.98 11.05
N TRP A 348 -3.73 -6.87 9.90
CA TRP A 348 -3.20 -6.34 8.68
C TRP A 348 -3.61 -4.84 8.58
N ILE A 349 -2.64 -3.91 8.64
CA ILE A 349 -2.81 -2.48 8.33
C ILE A 349 -2.22 -2.07 6.94
N PRO A 350 -2.98 -1.38 6.06
CA PRO A 350 -2.41 -0.80 4.84
C PRO A 350 -1.45 0.36 5.11
N LEU A 351 -0.40 0.46 4.31
CA LEU A 351 0.59 1.53 4.36
C LEU A 351 1.04 1.89 2.94
N SER A 352 0.50 2.97 2.40
CA SER A 352 0.83 3.47 1.07
C SER A 352 0.90 5.00 1.06
N PRO A 353 1.88 5.60 0.36
CA PRO A 353 1.91 7.05 0.15
C PRO A 353 0.71 7.61 -0.64
N MET A 354 -0.06 6.73 -1.30
CA MET A 354 -1.30 7.08 -2.01
C MET A 354 -2.53 7.09 -1.09
N ASP A 355 -2.43 6.52 0.11
CA ASP A 355 -3.55 6.44 1.03
C ASP A 355 -3.60 7.70 1.92
N MET A 356 -4.59 8.55 1.66
CA MET A 356 -4.81 9.80 2.40
C MET A 356 -5.15 9.59 3.88
N TYR A 357 -5.62 8.40 4.27
CA TYR A 357 -5.94 8.05 5.66
C TYR A 357 -4.81 7.33 6.38
N CYS A 358 -3.62 7.18 5.78
CA CYS A 358 -2.55 6.35 6.34
C CYS A 358 -2.17 6.77 7.77
N THR A 359 -1.91 8.06 8.00
CA THR A 359 -1.56 8.59 9.34
C THR A 359 -2.68 8.42 10.37
N GLU A 360 -3.93 8.61 9.96
CA GLU A 360 -5.11 8.44 10.81
C GLU A 360 -5.30 6.99 11.22
N ARG A 361 -5.03 6.04 10.33
CA ARG A 361 -5.19 4.60 10.62
C ARG A 361 -4.12 4.10 11.59
N PHE A 362 -2.87 4.52 11.41
CA PHE A 362 -1.80 4.25 12.39
C PHE A 362 -2.05 4.99 13.70
N GLY A 363 -2.58 6.22 13.62
CA GLY A 363 -3.02 7.00 14.77
C GLY A 363 -4.06 6.27 15.62
N LEU A 364 -5.03 5.64 14.98
CA LEU A 364 -6.04 4.83 15.67
C LEU A 364 -5.40 3.65 16.42
N LEU A 365 -4.45 2.92 15.81
CA LEU A 365 -3.76 1.82 16.50
C LEU A 365 -2.99 2.32 17.74
N ILE A 366 -2.32 3.46 17.62
CA ILE A 366 -1.60 4.10 18.72
C ILE A 366 -2.57 4.55 19.81
N ASP A 367 -3.67 5.21 19.46
CA ASP A 367 -4.68 5.67 20.41
C ASP A 367 -5.27 4.50 21.20
N GLN A 368 -5.55 3.38 20.52
CA GLN A 368 -6.02 2.16 21.16
C GLN A 368 -4.97 1.55 22.09
N ALA A 369 -3.71 1.44 21.66
CA ALA A 369 -2.63 0.89 22.48
C ALA A 369 -2.36 1.74 23.74
N LEU A 370 -2.31 3.06 23.60
CA LEU A 370 -2.13 4.00 24.70
C LEU A 370 -3.34 4.02 25.64
N SER A 371 -4.55 4.00 25.09
CA SER A 371 -5.77 3.92 25.90
C SER A 371 -5.79 2.62 26.71
N ARG A 372 -5.47 1.46 26.12
CA ARG A 372 -5.35 0.19 26.88
C ARG A 372 -4.35 0.33 28.03
N MET A 373 -3.17 0.88 27.77
CA MET A 373 -2.14 1.07 28.80
C MET A 373 -2.66 1.90 30.00
N ALA A 374 -3.36 3.00 29.74
CA ALA A 374 -3.91 3.87 30.79
C ALA A 374 -5.13 3.25 31.49
N LEU A 375 -6.01 2.58 30.74
CA LEU A 375 -7.27 2.06 31.26
C LEU A 375 -7.10 0.78 32.09
N VAL A 376 -6.08 -0.03 31.82
CA VAL A 376 -5.74 -1.21 32.62
C VAL A 376 -5.42 -0.85 34.08
N THR A 377 -4.83 0.33 34.31
CA THR A 377 -4.48 0.81 35.66
C THR A 377 -5.56 1.68 36.29
N TYR A 378 -6.54 2.15 35.52
CA TYR A 378 -7.64 2.97 36.02
C TYR A 378 -8.46 2.23 37.09
N ALA A 379 -8.80 2.94 38.17
CA ALA A 379 -9.57 2.45 39.31
C ALA A 379 -9.05 1.13 39.94
N GLN A 380 -7.79 0.75 39.71
CA GLN A 380 -7.17 -0.38 40.40
C GLN A 380 -6.89 -0.02 41.88
N PRO A 381 -7.17 -0.92 42.84
CA PRO A 381 -6.92 -0.69 44.25
C PRO A 381 -5.42 -0.73 44.56
N LEU A 382 -4.92 0.34 45.19
CA LEU A 382 -3.62 0.37 45.84
C LEU A 382 -3.74 -0.36 47.18
N GLN A 383 -2.99 -1.44 47.34
CA GLN A 383 -3.04 -2.29 48.53
C GLN A 383 -1.98 -1.90 49.56
N LYS A 384 -2.14 -2.41 50.79
CA LYS A 384 -1.19 -2.25 51.90
C LYS A 384 -0.99 -0.77 52.29
N ILE A 385 -2.06 0.02 52.25
CA ILE A 385 -2.00 1.43 52.61
C ILE A 385 -2.11 1.58 54.15
N PRO A 386 -1.24 2.36 54.82
CA PRO A 386 -1.31 2.55 56.26
C PRO A 386 -2.62 3.21 56.71
N GLN A 387 -3.19 2.75 57.84
CA GLN A 387 -4.48 3.22 58.36
C GLN A 387 -4.54 4.74 58.60
N LYS A 388 -3.43 5.35 59.06
CA LYS A 388 -3.35 6.80 59.25
C LYS A 388 -3.54 7.56 57.92
N VAL A 389 -2.93 7.06 56.84
CA VAL A 389 -3.06 7.64 55.51
C VAL A 389 -4.47 7.41 54.97
N LEU A 390 -5.08 6.24 55.21
CA LEU A 390 -6.47 5.97 54.82
C LEU A 390 -7.47 6.93 55.50
N ALA A 391 -7.24 7.27 56.77
CA ALA A 391 -8.07 8.25 57.48
C ALA A 391 -8.00 9.65 56.85
N GLN A 392 -6.81 10.07 56.42
CA GLN A 392 -6.61 11.33 55.69
C GLN A 392 -7.24 11.27 54.29
N ALA A 393 -7.03 10.17 53.56
CA ALA A 393 -7.52 9.98 52.19
C ALA A 393 -9.05 9.97 52.09
N LYS A 394 -9.78 9.55 53.14
CA LYS A 394 -11.25 9.60 53.19
C LYS A 394 -11.83 11.00 52.99
N GLN A 395 -11.06 12.04 53.30
CA GLN A 395 -11.50 13.45 53.20
C GLN A 395 -11.17 14.06 51.83
N VAL A 396 -10.46 13.34 50.97
CA VAL A 396 -10.01 13.82 49.66
C VAL A 396 -11.01 13.42 48.59
N SER A 397 -11.50 14.41 47.83
CA SER A 397 -12.37 14.17 46.68
C SER A 397 -11.65 13.35 45.61
N GLY A 398 -12.36 12.43 44.96
CA GLY A 398 -11.79 11.55 43.93
C GLY A 398 -11.05 10.32 44.46
N ILE A 399 -11.19 10.00 45.75
CA ILE A 399 -10.62 8.78 46.36
C ILE A 399 -11.74 7.93 47.01
N GLN A 400 -11.68 6.62 46.77
CA GLN A 400 -12.43 5.63 47.53
C GLN A 400 -11.50 4.83 48.43
N VAL A 401 -11.90 4.64 49.69
CA VAL A 401 -11.09 3.99 50.71
C VAL A 401 -11.82 2.76 51.23
N ASN A 402 -11.13 1.62 51.25
CA ASN A 402 -11.58 0.42 51.95
C ASN A 402 -10.65 0.16 53.14
N VAL A 403 -11.11 0.51 54.35
CA VAL A 403 -10.32 0.39 55.58
C VAL A 403 -10.10 -1.07 55.96
N GLU A 404 -11.08 -1.96 55.72
CA GLU A 404 -10.98 -3.37 56.09
C GLU A 404 -9.90 -4.10 55.29
N ARG A 405 -9.75 -3.72 54.01
CA ARG A 405 -8.76 -4.30 53.09
C ARG A 405 -7.44 -3.52 53.02
N ASN A 406 -7.36 -2.38 53.71
CA ASN A 406 -6.26 -1.41 53.60
C ASN A 406 -6.01 -0.99 52.13
N GLU A 407 -7.09 -0.68 51.41
CA GLU A 407 -7.06 -0.32 49.99
C GLU A 407 -7.46 1.14 49.76
N LEU A 408 -6.80 1.76 48.79
CA LEU A 408 -7.10 3.10 48.29
C LEU A 408 -7.28 3.03 46.78
N ILE A 409 -8.38 3.57 46.27
CA ILE A 409 -8.67 3.64 44.83
C ILE A 409 -8.76 5.11 44.45
N VAL A 410 -7.95 5.53 43.48
CA VAL A 410 -8.07 6.86 42.87
C VAL A 410 -9.09 6.76 41.74
N THR A 411 -10.18 7.52 41.85
CA THR A 411 -11.30 7.47 40.92
C THR A 411 -11.36 8.70 40.00
N GLU A 412 -10.88 9.85 40.47
CA GLU A 412 -10.87 11.14 39.76
C GLU A 412 -9.54 11.88 40.00
N ALA A 413 -9.27 12.93 39.22
CA ALA A 413 -8.03 13.68 39.34
C ALA A 413 -7.95 14.38 40.70
N LEU A 414 -6.84 14.19 41.39
CA LEU A 414 -6.59 14.80 42.69
C LEU A 414 -6.06 16.22 42.52
N ALA A 415 -6.51 17.13 43.37
CA ALA A 415 -5.90 18.46 43.52
C ALA A 415 -4.41 18.31 43.88
N GLU A 416 -3.58 19.21 43.37
CA GLU A 416 -2.11 19.11 43.49
C GLU A 416 -1.67 19.10 44.95
N GLU A 417 -2.30 19.92 45.79
CA GLU A 417 -2.03 19.99 47.23
C GLU A 417 -2.41 18.68 47.93
N ALA A 418 -3.57 18.11 47.58
CA ALA A 418 -4.05 16.86 48.16
C ALA A 418 -3.19 15.66 47.74
N ALA A 419 -2.79 15.60 46.47
CA ALA A 419 -1.89 14.57 45.96
C ALA A 419 -0.52 14.64 46.65
N THR A 420 0.03 15.84 46.81
CA THR A 420 1.32 16.07 47.48
C THR A 420 1.26 15.67 48.94
N ALA A 421 0.24 16.11 49.68
CA ALA A 421 0.06 15.76 51.09
C ALA A 421 -0.06 14.24 51.32
N LEU A 422 -0.81 13.53 50.46
CA LEU A 422 -0.92 12.08 50.56
C LEU A 422 0.39 11.34 50.21
N LYS A 423 1.13 11.82 49.20
CA LYS A 423 2.45 11.26 48.85
C LYS A 423 3.44 11.41 50.02
N GLU A 424 3.47 12.58 50.65
CA GLU A 424 4.33 12.82 51.82
C GLU A 424 3.93 11.96 53.02
N ALA A 425 2.62 11.83 53.29
CA ALA A 425 2.11 10.96 54.36
C ALA A 425 2.48 9.48 54.15
N LEU A 426 2.43 9.00 52.90
CA LEU A 426 2.87 7.65 52.53
C LEU A 426 4.37 7.47 52.73
N ARG A 427 5.19 8.43 52.29
CA ARG A 427 6.65 8.41 52.47
C ARG A 427 7.04 8.44 53.96
N ALA A 428 6.39 9.29 54.75
CA ALA A 428 6.59 9.37 56.20
C ALA A 428 6.20 8.06 56.93
N SER A 429 5.29 7.28 56.32
CA SER A 429 4.89 5.95 56.80
C SER A 429 5.72 4.81 56.16
N ASN A 430 6.89 5.10 55.60
CA ASN A 430 7.78 4.14 54.92
C ASN A 430 7.11 3.37 53.76
N SER A 431 6.08 3.94 53.13
CA SER A 431 5.31 3.33 52.04
C SER A 431 5.64 4.01 50.69
N THR A 432 6.93 4.10 50.35
CA THR A 432 7.43 4.83 49.18
C THR A 432 6.91 4.27 47.86
N SER A 433 6.76 2.95 47.74
CA SER A 433 6.22 2.32 46.53
C SER A 433 4.75 2.65 46.32
N GLN A 434 3.95 2.72 47.39
CA GLN A 434 2.56 3.18 47.35
C GLN A 434 2.47 4.67 47.01
N ALA A 435 3.41 5.50 47.48
CA ALA A 435 3.46 6.91 47.09
C ALA A 435 3.70 7.08 45.58
N SER A 436 4.65 6.34 45.00
CA SER A 436 4.88 6.30 43.55
C SER A 436 3.67 5.73 42.79
N ALA A 437 2.99 4.73 43.35
CA ALA A 437 1.78 4.17 42.72
C ALA A 437 0.60 5.15 42.73
N LEU A 438 0.40 5.89 43.83
CA LEU A 438 -0.59 6.96 43.94
C LEU A 438 -0.36 8.05 42.89
N GLU A 439 0.89 8.50 42.75
CA GLU A 439 1.28 9.48 41.74
C GLU A 439 0.99 8.98 40.33
N ARG A 440 1.38 7.74 40.00
CA ARG A 440 1.10 7.13 38.69
C ARG A 440 -0.40 7.04 38.41
N HIS A 441 -1.20 6.59 39.37
CA HIS A 441 -2.67 6.52 39.22
C HIS A 441 -3.26 7.91 38.97
N ASN A 442 -2.79 8.94 39.68
CA ASN A 442 -3.24 10.31 39.44
C ASN A 442 -2.84 10.82 38.05
N GLN A 443 -1.61 10.56 37.60
CA GLN A 443 -1.12 10.94 36.27
C GLN A 443 -1.89 10.26 35.14
N VAL A 444 -2.30 9.00 35.32
CA VAL A 444 -3.21 8.30 34.39
C VAL A 444 -4.53 9.06 34.28
N ILE A 445 -5.14 9.44 35.39
CA ILE A 445 -6.43 10.14 35.38
C ILE A 445 -6.27 11.54 34.77
N LEU A 446 -5.21 12.29 35.09
CA LEU A 446 -4.92 13.58 34.47
C LEU A 446 -4.77 13.46 32.94
N ALA A 447 -4.09 12.41 32.46
CA ALA A 447 -4.00 12.14 31.03
C ALA A 447 -5.37 11.79 30.42
N LEU A 448 -6.18 11.02 31.13
CA LEU A 448 -7.56 10.72 30.73
C LEU A 448 -8.47 11.96 30.80
N GLU A 449 -8.23 12.95 31.66
CA GLU A 449 -9.00 14.20 31.69
C GLU A 449 -8.64 15.16 30.55
N LYS A 450 -7.49 14.98 29.89
CA LYS A 450 -7.14 15.72 28.68
C LYS A 450 -7.91 15.15 27.49
N CYS A 451 -8.63 16.01 26.76
CA CYS A 451 -9.36 15.60 25.58
C CYS A 451 -8.40 15.31 24.42
N PRO A 452 -8.38 14.10 23.82
CA PRO A 452 -7.47 13.77 22.74
C PRO A 452 -7.82 14.45 21.40
N VAL A 453 -9.02 15.02 21.28
CA VAL A 453 -9.50 15.65 20.03
C VAL A 453 -9.14 17.13 19.95
N CYS A 454 -9.26 17.88 21.07
CA CYS A 454 -9.02 19.33 21.08
C CYS A 454 -8.02 19.79 22.14
N ALA A 455 -7.35 18.86 22.83
CA ALA A 455 -6.42 19.10 23.95
C ALA A 455 -7.00 19.83 25.18
N GLY A 456 -8.29 20.20 25.17
CA GLY A 456 -8.96 20.87 26.27
C GLY A 456 -9.28 19.93 27.45
N ARG A 457 -9.77 20.50 28.55
CA ARG A 457 -10.17 19.73 29.73
C ARG A 457 -11.51 19.01 29.51
N ALA A 458 -11.57 17.76 29.89
CA ALA A 458 -12.74 16.90 29.88
C ALA A 458 -12.80 16.15 31.23
N PRO A 459 -13.37 16.78 32.27
CA PRO A 459 -13.42 16.21 33.62
C PRO A 459 -14.01 14.81 33.60
N LEU A 460 -13.39 13.92 34.36
CA LEU A 460 -13.79 12.53 34.45
C LEU A 460 -14.64 12.35 35.70
N VAL A 461 -15.84 11.77 35.53
CA VAL A 461 -16.76 11.45 36.63
C VAL A 461 -16.83 9.95 36.79
N PHE A 462 -16.51 9.45 37.98
CA PHE A 462 -16.53 8.02 38.28
C PHE A 462 -17.93 7.42 38.13
N GLN A 463 -18.00 6.18 37.64
CA GLN A 463 -19.22 5.39 37.51
C GLN A 463 -19.00 4.01 38.15
N ARG A 464 -19.91 3.59 39.03
CA ARG A 464 -19.83 2.26 39.65
C ARG A 464 -20.10 1.15 38.60
N PRO A 465 -19.46 -0.03 38.69
CA PRO A 465 -18.51 -0.45 39.73
C PRO A 465 -17.05 0.01 39.55
N ALA A 466 -16.55 0.15 38.32
CA ALA A 466 -15.16 0.55 38.04
C ALA A 466 -15.02 1.25 36.66
N GLY A 467 -15.96 2.14 36.35
CA GLY A 467 -16.05 2.86 35.08
C GLY A 467 -15.98 4.37 35.24
N PHE A 468 -16.11 5.09 34.13
CA PHE A 468 -16.22 6.55 34.15
C PHE A 468 -16.97 7.11 32.94
N ARG A 469 -17.38 8.38 33.07
CA ARG A 469 -17.85 9.22 31.98
C ARG A 469 -17.04 10.51 31.96
N ALA A 470 -16.56 10.92 30.78
CA ALA A 470 -15.92 12.22 30.58
C ALA A 470 -16.54 12.93 29.37
N LYS A 471 -16.92 14.20 29.53
CA LYS A 471 -17.47 15.03 28.45
C LYS A 471 -16.63 16.28 28.27
N CYS A 472 -16.05 16.45 27.08
CA CYS A 472 -15.31 17.66 26.75
C CYS A 472 -16.27 18.81 26.44
N GLN A 473 -16.10 19.95 27.10
CA GLN A 473 -16.93 21.13 26.85
C GLN A 473 -16.59 21.83 25.52
N GLY A 474 -15.33 21.72 25.06
CA GLY A 474 -14.87 22.38 23.83
C GLY A 474 -15.36 21.71 22.56
N CYS A 475 -15.08 20.41 22.39
CA CYS A 475 -15.41 19.66 21.16
C CYS A 475 -16.56 18.66 21.33
N ARG A 476 -17.21 18.60 22.50
CA ARG A 476 -18.31 17.68 22.81
C ARG A 476 -17.97 16.19 22.66
N THR A 477 -16.69 15.83 22.57
CA THR A 477 -16.24 14.44 22.64
C THR A 477 -16.65 13.84 23.98
N GLU A 478 -17.30 12.68 23.92
CA GLU A 478 -17.71 11.91 25.07
C GLU A 478 -16.90 10.63 25.15
N ARG A 479 -16.47 10.26 26.36
CA ARG A 479 -15.73 9.04 26.62
C ARG A 479 -16.36 8.28 27.77
N TYR A 480 -16.47 6.98 27.61
CA TYR A 480 -17.10 6.09 28.57
C TYR A 480 -16.23 4.86 28.78
N LEU A 481 -16.03 4.47 30.03
CA LEU A 481 -15.53 3.15 30.40
C LEU A 481 -16.64 2.42 31.14
N ARG A 482 -17.03 1.24 30.64
CA ARG A 482 -18.12 0.43 31.20
C ARG A 482 -17.63 -0.98 31.43
N GLN A 483 -17.92 -1.53 32.60
CA GLN A 483 -17.62 -2.93 32.90
C GLN A 483 -18.80 -3.83 32.48
N GLN A 484 -18.53 -4.81 31.64
CA GLN A 484 -19.46 -5.83 31.15
C GLN A 484 -18.93 -7.22 31.52
N GLY A 485 -19.27 -7.69 32.72
CA GLY A 485 -18.73 -8.96 33.24
C GLY A 485 -17.22 -8.87 33.49
N ARG A 486 -16.44 -9.70 32.78
CA ARG A 486 -14.95 -9.77 32.86
C ARG A 486 -14.22 -8.91 31.83
N ILE A 487 -14.97 -8.06 31.13
CA ILE A 487 -14.46 -7.19 30.07
C ILE A 487 -14.84 -5.76 30.43
N SER A 488 -13.90 -4.83 30.28
CA SER A 488 -14.17 -3.40 30.29
C SER A 488 -14.17 -2.87 28.87
N VAL A 489 -15.23 -2.17 28.49
CA VAL A 489 -15.39 -1.57 27.17
C VAL A 489 -15.21 -0.07 27.31
N PHE A 490 -14.22 0.46 26.59
CA PHE A 490 -13.98 1.88 26.44
C PHE A 490 -14.50 2.36 25.09
N GLU A 491 -15.21 3.48 25.08
CA GLU A 491 -15.71 4.13 23.87
C GLU A 491 -15.37 5.61 23.91
N GLN A 492 -14.91 6.11 22.77
CA GLN A 492 -14.76 7.53 22.48
C GLN A 492 -15.69 7.90 21.32
N LEU A 493 -16.62 8.79 21.59
CA LEU A 493 -17.65 9.25 20.66
C LEU A 493 -17.45 10.73 20.33
N LEU A 494 -17.66 11.08 19.07
CA LEU A 494 -17.67 12.46 18.61
C LEU A 494 -19.12 12.85 18.29
N HIS A 495 -19.61 13.96 18.86
CA HIS A 495 -21.00 14.42 18.69
C HIS A 495 -22.08 13.38 19.06
N GLU A 496 -21.86 12.61 20.13
CA GLU A 496 -22.86 11.67 20.70
C GLU A 496 -23.27 10.52 19.75
N ARG A 497 -22.52 10.28 18.66
CA ARG A 497 -22.76 9.18 17.72
C ARG A 497 -21.45 8.48 17.38
N PHE A 498 -21.53 7.16 17.17
CA PHE A 498 -20.46 6.42 16.52
C PHE A 498 -20.57 6.66 15.01
N MET A 499 -19.56 7.27 14.43
CA MET A 499 -19.47 7.49 12.98
C MET A 499 -18.41 6.59 12.37
N SER A 500 -18.47 6.36 11.06
CA SER A 500 -17.47 5.56 10.37
C SER A 500 -16.09 6.23 10.43
N PHE A 501 -15.04 5.41 10.38
CA PHE A 501 -13.65 5.88 10.33
C PHE A 501 -13.40 6.85 9.16
N SER A 502 -14.06 6.65 8.02
CA SER A 502 -14.00 7.58 6.88
C SER A 502 -14.44 9.01 7.22
N VAL A 503 -15.33 9.17 8.20
CA VAL A 503 -15.89 10.48 8.58
C VAL A 503 -15.11 11.12 9.72
N THR A 504 -14.66 10.34 10.71
CA THR A 504 -14.03 10.90 11.92
C THR A 504 -12.54 10.59 12.07
N GLY A 505 -11.99 9.69 11.26
CA GLY A 505 -10.64 9.18 11.40
C GLY A 505 -10.43 8.53 12.77
N ARG A 506 -9.27 8.76 13.39
CA ARG A 506 -8.92 8.23 14.73
C ARG A 506 -9.73 8.79 15.90
N ARG A 507 -10.58 9.80 15.67
CA ARG A 507 -11.22 10.59 16.75
C ARG A 507 -12.41 9.88 17.41
N ALA A 508 -12.96 8.84 16.80
CA ALA A 508 -14.00 8.00 17.37
C ALA A 508 -13.60 6.53 17.27
N PHE A 509 -13.61 5.82 18.38
CA PHE A 509 -13.21 4.41 18.43
C PHE A 509 -13.68 3.73 19.72
N ALA A 510 -13.60 2.40 19.73
CA ALA A 510 -13.82 1.58 20.91
C ALA A 510 -12.64 0.64 21.16
N VAL A 511 -12.48 0.23 22.42
CA VAL A 511 -11.46 -0.71 22.89
C VAL A 511 -12.08 -1.63 23.94
N GLU A 512 -11.91 -2.93 23.75
CA GLU A 512 -12.24 -3.93 24.77
C GLU A 512 -10.99 -4.32 25.55
N ILE A 513 -11.07 -4.31 26.88
CA ILE A 513 -9.98 -4.62 27.81
C ILE A 513 -10.41 -5.83 28.63
N SER A 514 -9.64 -6.91 28.59
CA SER A 514 -9.94 -8.12 29.34
C SER A 514 -9.30 -8.12 30.74
N ASP A 515 -9.94 -8.75 31.73
CA ASP A 515 -9.37 -8.90 33.09
C ASP A 515 -7.99 -9.58 33.10
N TYR A 516 -7.66 -10.40 32.08
CA TYR A 516 -6.35 -11.03 31.94
C TYR A 516 -5.24 -10.01 31.64
N GLU A 517 -5.53 -8.95 30.88
CA GLU A 517 -4.58 -7.84 30.62
C GLU A 517 -4.27 -7.07 31.91
N VAL A 518 -5.22 -7.02 32.84
CA VAL A 518 -5.07 -6.39 34.16
C VAL A 518 -4.19 -7.23 35.08
N ILE A 519 -4.25 -8.57 34.98
CA ILE A 519 -3.47 -9.49 35.80
C ILE A 519 -2.03 -9.63 35.26
N ALA A 520 -1.84 -9.66 33.95
CA ALA A 520 -0.52 -9.87 33.32
C ALA A 520 0.46 -8.69 33.50
N ARG A 521 -0.03 -7.50 33.87
CA ARG A 521 0.78 -6.29 34.12
C ARG A 521 0.93 -5.94 35.61
N ARG A 522 0.46 -6.80 36.53
CA ARG A 522 0.81 -6.78 37.96
C ARG A 522 2.12 -7.50 38.18
#